data_AF-A0A934YFZ8-F1
#
_entry.id   AF-A0A934YFZ8-F1
#
_cell.length_a   1.000
_cell.length_b   1.000
_cell.length_c   1.000
_cell.angle_alpha   90.00
_cell.angle_beta   90.00
_cell.angle_gamma   90.00
#
_symmetry.space_group_name_H-M   'P 1'
#
loop_
_entity.id
_entity.type
_entity.pdbx_description
1 polymer ?
#
loop_
_entity_poly.entity_id
_entity_poly.type
_entity_poly.pdbx_seq_one_letter_code
_entity_poly.pdbx_strand_id
1 'polypeptide(L)' 'MCLICIDMARGALRPAEARRALGEMRVGLGSAHAREVEEAVARAEAEDRPSTEPPPAP' A
#
# COMPACT_ATOMS: atom_id res chain seq x y z
N MET A 1 5.59 8.66 -9.32
CA MET A 1 4.32 8.52 -8.59
C MET A 1 3.28 7.98 -9.56
N CYS A 2 2.80 6.75 -9.35
CA CYS A 2 1.87 6.06 -10.26
C CYS A 2 0.40 6.24 -9.83
N LEU A 3 -0.55 5.75 -10.65
CA LEU A 3 -1.99 5.83 -10.36
C LEU A 3 -2.35 5.19 -9.02
N ILE A 4 -1.74 4.05 -8.68
CA ILE A 4 -1.95 3.36 -7.40
C ILE A 4 -1.62 4.27 -6.21
N CYS A 5 -0.51 5.02 -6.28
CA CYS A 5 -0.14 5.97 -5.23
C CYS A 5 -1.18 7.10 -5.08
N ILE A 6 -1.71 7.58 -6.21
CA ILE A 6 -2.70 8.67 -6.22
C ILE A 6 -4.02 8.18 -5.62
N ASP A 7 -4.49 7.00 -6.01
CA ASP A 7 -5.77 6.47 -5.53
C ASP A 7 -5.72 6.03 -4.06
N MET A 8 -4.58 5.48 -3.61
CA MET A 8 -4.32 5.25 -2.19
C MET A 8 -4.33 6.54 -1.38
N ALA A 9 -3.63 7.59 -1.84
CA ALA A 9 -3.56 8.87 -1.13
C ALA A 9 -4.92 9.56 -1.02
N ARG A 10 -5.83 9.30 -1.97
CA ARG A 10 -7.21 9.82 -1.98
C ARG A 10 -8.18 8.96 -1.17
N GLY A 11 -7.74 7.81 -0.64
CA GLY A 11 -8.62 6.82 -0.02
C GLY A 11 -9.62 6.19 -1.01
N ALA A 12 -9.38 6.32 -2.32
CA ALA A 12 -10.22 5.77 -3.37
C ALA A 12 -9.88 4.31 -3.69
N LEU A 13 -8.77 3.80 -3.14
CA LEU A 13 -8.28 2.43 -3.35
C LEU A 13 -7.89 1.83 -2.01
N ARG A 14 -8.46 0.68 -1.67
CA ARG A 14 -8.09 -0.03 -0.44
C ARG A 14 -6.70 -0.64 -0.57
N PRO A 15 -5.94 -0.79 0.53
CA PRO A 15 -4.59 -1.34 0.50
C PRO A 15 -4.52 -2.73 -0.18
N ALA A 16 -5.50 -3.60 0.08
CA ALA A 16 -5.60 -4.91 -0.57
C ALA A 16 -5.83 -4.83 -2.09
N GLU A 17 -6.56 -3.82 -2.56
CA GLU A 17 -6.81 -3.58 -3.99
C GLU A 17 -5.58 -2.97 -4.66
N ALA A 18 -4.89 -2.08 -3.97
CA ALA A 18 -3.61 -1.52 -4.40
C ALA A 18 -2.55 -2.61 -4.60
N ARG A 19 -2.50 -3.61 -3.71
CA ARG A 19 -1.59 -4.75 -3.82
C ARG A 19 -1.84 -5.59 -5.07
N ARG A 20 -3.11 -5.85 -5.41
CA ARG A 20 -3.49 -6.54 -6.65
C ARG A 20 -3.14 -5.73 -7.88
N ALA A 21 -3.50 -4.45 -7.91
CA ALA A 21 -3.19 -3.57 -9.03
C ALA A 21 -1.68 -3.46 -9.28
N LEU A 22 -0.88 -3.46 -8.21
CA LEU A 22 0.58 -3.43 -8.31
C LEU A 22 1.13 -4.71 -8.95
N GLY A 23 0.57 -5.89 -8.62
CA GLY A 23 0.96 -7.16 -9.23
C GLY A 23 0.82 -7.15 -10.76
N GLU A 24 -0.27 -6.59 -11.26
CA GLU A 24 -0.55 -6.46 -12.70
C GLU A 24 0.35 -5.41 -13.39
N MET A 25 0.68 -4.32 -12.69
CA MET A 25 1.44 -3.20 -13.27
C MET A 25 2.96 -3.27 -13.03
N ARG A 26 3.44 -4.18 -12.16
CA ARG A 26 4.84 -4.27 -11.72
C ARG A 26 5.84 -4.42 -12.87
N VAL A 27 5.44 -5.06 -13.96
CA VAL A 27 6.28 -5.28 -15.16
C VAL A 27 6.62 -3.96 -15.87
N GLY A 28 5.74 -2.95 -15.80
CA GLY A 28 5.94 -1.64 -16.44
C GLY A 28 6.47 -0.54 -15.53
N LEU A 29 6.45 -0.74 -14.19
CA LEU A 29 6.80 0.30 -13.21
C LEU A 29 8.31 0.47 -12.97
N GLY A 30 9.12 -0.52 -13.35
CA GLY A 30 10.53 -0.59 -12.97
C GLY A 30 10.73 -1.04 -11.52
N SER A 31 11.80 -1.79 -11.27
CA SER A 31 12.05 -2.48 -9.99
C SER A 31 12.18 -1.54 -8.79
N ALA A 32 12.78 -0.36 -8.97
CA ALA A 32 12.96 0.63 -7.90
C ALA A 32 11.60 1.20 -7.45
N HIS A 33 10.79 1.68 -8.39
CA HIS A 33 9.50 2.28 -8.05
C HIS A 33 8.50 1.22 -7.57
N ALA A 34 8.50 0.02 -8.16
CA ALA A 34 7.64 -1.07 -7.71
C ALA A 34 7.86 -1.39 -6.22
N ARG A 35 9.12 -1.39 -5.76
CA ARG A 35 9.47 -1.62 -4.35
C ARG A 35 8.95 -0.52 -3.43
N GLU A 36 9.07 0.75 -3.83
CA GLU A 36 8.50 1.86 -3.04
C GLU A 36 6.98 1.74 -2.88
N VAL A 37 6.28 1.35 -3.95
CA VAL A 37 4.83 1.16 -3.91
C VAL A 37 4.48 -0.06 -3.05
N GLU A 38 5.24 -1.16 -3.12
CA GLU A 38 5.06 -2.33 -2.24
C GLU A 38 5.17 -1.94 -0.76
N GLU A 39 6.19 -1.16 -0.39
CA GLU A 39 6.38 -0.69 0.99
C GLU A 39 5.24 0.23 1.44
N ALA A 40 4.77 1.12 0.56
CA ALA A 40 3.64 2.00 0.85
C ALA A 40 2.34 1.22 1.06
N VAL A 41 2.07 0.23 0.21
CA VAL A 41 0.90 -0.66 0.31
C VAL A 41 0.96 -1.48 1.59
N ALA A 42 2.11 -2.08 1.90
CA ALA A 42 2.28 -2.91 3.09
C ALA A 42 2.07 -2.11 4.39
N ARG A 43 2.55 -0.86 4.45
CA ARG A 43 2.29 0.03 5.58
C ARG A 43 0.81 0.36 5.70
N ALA A 44 0.15 0.71 4.60
CA ALA A 44 -1.28 1.00 4.60
C ALA A 44 -2.12 -0.23 5.00
N GLU A 45 -1.74 -1.45 4.58
CA GLU A 45 -2.37 -2.70 5.04
C GLU A 45 -2.22 -2.92 6.54
N ALA A 46 -1.08 -2.53 7.12
CA ALA A 46 -0.83 -2.65 8.56
C ALA A 46 -1.64 -1.63 9.38
N GLU A 47 -1.82 -0.42 8.86
CA GLU A 47 -2.61 0.66 9.49
C GLU A 47 -4.14 0.45 9.35
N ASP A 48 -4.60 -0.14 8.23
CA ASP A 48 -6.02 -0.43 7.96
C ASP A 48 -6.53 -1.61 8.79
N ARG A 49 -5.64 -2.50 9.22
CA ARG A 49 -6.00 -3.58 10.13
C ARG A 49 -6.34 -2.96 11.50
N PRO A 50 -7.60 -3.04 11.97
CA PRO A 50 -7.96 -2.46 13.26
C PRO A 50 -7.10 -3.11 14.33
N SER A 51 -6.23 -2.31 14.95
CA SER A 51 -5.33 -2.78 15.99
C SER A 51 -6.17 -3.24 17.18
N THR A 52 -6.35 -4.55 17.34
CA THR A 52 -6.72 -5.15 18.63
C THR A 52 -5.53 -5.27 19.57
N GLU A 53 -4.37 -4.72 19.20
CA GLU A 53 -3.20 -4.71 20.08
C GLU A 53 -3.24 -3.45 20.95
N PRO A 54 -3.39 -3.59 22.29
CA PRO A 54 -3.37 -2.44 23.20
C PRO A 54 -2.00 -1.75 23.13
N PRO A 55 -1.94 -0.42 23.32
CA PRO A 55 -0.68 0.31 23.24
C PRO A 55 0.35 -0.25 24.24
N PRO A 56 1.65 -0.23 23.91
CA PRO A 56 2.68 -0.64 24.87
C PRO A 56 2.57 0.24 26.12
N ALA A 57 2.47 -0.41 27.28
CA ALA A 57 2.39 0.24 28.58
C ALA A 57 3.64 1.12 28.84
N PRO A 58 3.48 2.26 29.56
CA PRO A 58 4.53 3.26 29.77
C PRO A 58 5.76 2.73 30.52
#